data_AF-A0A3N2CWI2-F1
#
_entry.id   AF-A0A3N2CWI2-F1
#
_cell.length_a   1.000
_cell.length_b   1.000
_cell.length_c   1.000
_cell.angle_alpha   90.00
_cell.angle_beta   90.00
_cell.angle_gamma   90.00
#
_symmetry.space_group_name_H-M   'P 1'
#
loop_
_entity.id
_entity.type
_entity.pdbx_description
1 polymer ?
#
loop_
_entity_poly.entity_id
_entity_poly.type
_entity_poly.pdbx_seq_one_letter_code
_entity_poly.pdbx_strand_id
1 'polypeptide(L)'
;MEVAQRVVRTHEPEFDVVAGYARHVLEASGVRRTPFHLECIVDDDGPCLVEVAARLAGGNPTFDSWLHRIDIVDAALEQYLDDGSSAPLRLDWAHYDSQVAGQVQGVCDRVGRVVRVRGLDRAAAVPGFLRWGRVPAVGDRVVATIDVSGIAWHAMVVAPDVARWHEQAAAVRAAVKLDALEPGERHPLLTLRTLAPATVRALRRGRTLLFMRPTLPDS
;
A
#
# COMPACT_ATOMS: atom_id res chain seq x y z
N MET A 1 -5.55 18.14 -2.24
CA MET A 1 -5.94 16.89 -1.56
C MET A 1 -4.74 15.98 -1.55
N GLU A 2 -4.17 15.73 -0.37
CA GLU A 2 -3.11 14.74 -0.21
C GLU A 2 -3.78 13.38 -0.01
N VAL A 3 -3.56 12.45 -0.94
CA VAL A 3 -4.00 11.06 -0.81
C VAL A 3 -2.76 10.23 -0.53
N ALA A 4 -2.46 10.07 0.74
CA ALA A 4 -1.29 9.36 1.22
C ALA A 4 -1.58 8.81 2.61
N GLN A 5 -1.00 7.66 2.92
CA GLN A 5 -1.12 7.04 4.25
C GLN A 5 0.27 6.67 4.74
N ARG A 6 0.52 6.88 6.02
CA ARG A 6 1.78 6.54 6.69
C ARG A 6 1.49 5.77 7.97
N VAL A 7 2.50 5.05 8.44
CA VAL A 7 2.49 4.53 9.80
C VAL A 7 2.45 5.67 10.82
N VAL A 8 1.81 5.41 11.96
CA VAL A 8 1.84 6.26 13.16
C VAL A 8 2.84 5.60 14.11
N ARG A 9 3.93 6.28 14.47
CA ARG A 9 4.98 5.68 15.31
C ARG A 9 4.55 5.58 16.77
N THR A 10 5.14 4.67 17.54
CA THR A 10 4.70 4.36 18.91
C THR A 10 4.83 5.55 19.87
N HIS A 11 5.72 6.49 19.60
CA HIS A 11 5.90 7.71 20.38
C HIS A 11 5.02 8.88 19.92
N GLU A 12 4.21 8.69 18.86
CA GLU A 12 3.22 9.67 18.43
C GLU A 12 1.94 9.49 19.28
N PRO A 13 1.32 10.58 19.79
CA PRO A 13 0.19 10.48 20.71
C PRO A 13 -1.03 9.77 20.11
N GLU A 14 -1.20 9.80 18.79
CA GLU A 14 -2.26 9.10 18.08
C GLU A 14 -2.13 7.58 18.16
N PHE A 15 -0.92 7.05 18.38
CA PHE A 15 -0.68 5.61 18.44
C PHE A 15 -1.43 4.98 19.61
N ASP A 16 -1.28 5.53 20.81
CA ASP A 16 -1.93 4.97 22.01
C ASP A 16 -3.46 5.05 21.91
N VAL A 17 -3.98 6.12 21.32
CA VAL A 17 -5.42 6.30 21.07
C VAL A 17 -5.95 5.20 20.15
N VAL A 18 -5.34 5.03 18.97
CA VAL A 18 -5.81 4.06 17.97
C VAL A 18 -5.56 2.63 18.42
N ALA A 19 -4.38 2.33 18.98
CA ALA A 19 -4.05 1.00 19.47
C ALA A 19 -4.90 0.59 20.67
N GLY A 20 -5.17 1.51 21.61
CA GLY A 20 -6.09 1.29 22.72
C GLY A 20 -7.51 1.00 22.24
N TYR A 21 -8.01 1.80 21.29
CA TYR A 21 -9.32 1.59 20.69
C TYR A 21 -9.41 0.23 19.97
N ALA A 22 -8.41 -0.12 19.17
CA ALA A 22 -8.37 -1.39 18.46
C ALA A 22 -8.40 -2.59 19.41
N ARG A 23 -7.69 -2.53 20.55
CA ARG A 23 -7.74 -3.57 21.59
C ARG A 23 -9.14 -3.71 22.19
N HIS A 24 -9.81 -2.60 22.53
CA HIS A 24 -11.17 -2.66 23.06
C HIS A 24 -12.17 -3.27 22.06
N VAL A 25 -12.09 -2.90 20.77
CA VAL A 25 -12.97 -3.49 19.74
C VAL A 25 -12.66 -4.98 19.55
N LEU A 26 -11.38 -5.36 19.54
CA LEU A 26 -10.97 -6.76 19.45
C LEU A 26 -11.53 -7.59 20.62
N GLU A 27 -11.41 -7.09 21.85
CA GLU A 27 -11.96 -7.73 23.05
C GLU A 27 -13.48 -7.88 22.95
N ALA A 28 -14.19 -6.80 22.62
CA ALA A 28 -15.64 -6.76 22.49
C ALA A 28 -16.18 -7.67 21.38
N SER A 29 -15.43 -7.83 20.29
CA SER A 29 -15.83 -8.70 19.16
C SER A 29 -15.77 -10.19 19.50
N GLY A 30 -15.03 -10.57 20.54
CA GLY A 30 -14.84 -11.97 20.92
C GLY A 30 -14.01 -12.81 19.95
N VAL A 31 -13.49 -12.23 18.85
CA VAL A 31 -12.65 -12.96 17.90
C VAL A 31 -11.32 -13.36 18.55
N ARG A 32 -10.83 -14.54 18.22
CA ARG A 32 -9.57 -15.10 18.74
C ARG A 32 -8.84 -15.79 17.60
N ARG A 33 -7.51 -15.78 17.66
CA ARG A 33 -6.64 -16.52 16.73
C ARG A 33 -6.94 -16.26 15.24
N THR A 34 -7.24 -15.01 14.91
CA THR A 34 -7.51 -14.57 13.54
C THR A 34 -6.89 -13.19 13.34
N PRO A 35 -6.35 -12.89 12.13
CA PRO A 35 -6.04 -11.52 11.76
C PRO A 35 -7.23 -10.59 11.96
N PHE A 36 -6.92 -9.36 12.35
CA PHE A 36 -7.92 -8.35 12.66
C PHE A 36 -7.57 -7.04 11.97
N HIS A 37 -8.47 -6.57 11.11
CA HIS A 37 -8.36 -5.28 10.44
C HIS A 37 -9.47 -4.36 10.95
N LEU A 38 -9.10 -3.12 11.28
CA LEU A 38 -10.01 -2.11 11.78
C LEU A 38 -9.70 -0.77 11.11
N GLU A 39 -10.76 -0.09 10.69
CA GLU A 39 -10.72 1.29 10.22
C GLU A 39 -11.51 2.15 11.20
N CYS A 40 -10.91 3.26 11.64
CA CYS A 40 -11.55 4.23 12.51
C CYS A 40 -11.22 5.66 12.06
N ILE A 41 -12.08 6.58 12.47
CA ILE A 41 -11.85 8.02 12.36
C ILE A 41 -11.58 8.53 13.78
N VAL A 42 -10.58 9.40 13.93
CA VAL A 42 -10.29 10.08 15.19
C VAL A 42 -10.61 11.55 15.02
N ASP A 43 -11.52 12.07 15.84
CA ASP A 43 -11.86 13.49 15.92
C ASP A 43 -11.75 14.00 17.37
N ASP A 44 -12.30 15.19 17.64
CA ASP A 44 -12.24 15.83 18.96
C ASP A 44 -12.99 15.03 20.05
N ASP A 45 -13.95 14.18 19.68
CA ASP A 45 -14.69 13.29 20.60
C ASP A 45 -14.00 11.93 20.78
N GLY A 46 -12.97 11.64 19.98
CA GLY A 46 -12.13 10.45 20.07
C GLY A 46 -12.28 9.47 18.89
N PRO A 47 -11.78 8.24 19.03
CA PRO A 47 -11.84 7.24 17.96
C PRO A 47 -13.25 6.65 17.79
N CYS A 48 -13.77 6.67 16.56
CA CYS A 48 -15.02 6.06 16.14
C CYS A 48 -14.78 4.94 15.11
N LEU A 49 -15.35 3.77 15.37
CA LEU A 49 -15.29 2.60 14.48
C LEU A 49 -16.01 2.88 13.15
N VAL A 50 -15.36 2.56 12.04
CA VAL A 50 -15.92 2.64 10.68
C VAL A 50 -16.12 1.24 10.10
N GLU A 51 -15.08 0.41 10.12
CA GLU A 51 -15.11 -0.97 9.65
C GLU A 51 -14.28 -1.87 10.57
N VAL A 52 -14.73 -3.11 10.77
CA VAL A 52 -13.93 -4.17 11.38
C VAL A 52 -14.14 -5.48 10.62
N ALA A 53 -13.06 -6.23 10.42
CA ALA A 53 -13.11 -7.54 9.79
C ALA A 53 -12.05 -8.49 10.32
N ALA A 54 -12.41 -9.77 10.49
CA ALA A 54 -11.52 -10.87 10.86
C ALA A 54 -10.71 -11.35 9.65
N ARG A 55 -9.82 -10.49 9.14
CA ARG A 55 -8.95 -10.74 7.99
C ARG A 55 -7.71 -9.84 8.06
N LEU A 56 -6.69 -10.17 7.27
CA LEU A 56 -5.58 -9.26 7.04
C LEU A 56 -6.08 -7.97 6.35
N ALA A 57 -5.35 -6.88 6.60
CA ALA A 57 -5.60 -5.61 5.94
C ALA A 57 -5.58 -5.76 4.41
N GLY A 58 -6.48 -5.02 3.76
CA GLY A 58 -6.53 -4.97 2.31
C GLY A 58 -5.27 -4.32 1.73
N GLY A 59 -5.02 -4.56 0.45
CA GLY A 59 -3.90 -3.92 -0.25
C GLY A 59 -2.60 -4.72 -0.16
N ASN A 60 -1.78 -4.48 0.86
CA ASN A 60 -0.39 -4.96 0.85
C ASN A 60 0.10 -5.49 2.22
N PRO A 61 -0.32 -6.70 2.64
CA PRO A 61 0.14 -7.31 3.89
C PRO A 61 1.67 -7.48 3.96
N THR A 62 2.35 -7.54 2.81
CA THR A 62 3.82 -7.61 2.78
C THR A 62 4.49 -6.31 3.22
N PHE A 63 3.76 -5.20 3.34
CA PHE A 63 4.26 -3.97 3.95
C PHE A 63 4.30 -4.07 5.48
N ASP A 64 3.24 -4.63 6.10
CA ASP A 64 3.21 -4.90 7.55
C ASP A 64 4.27 -5.94 7.94
N SER A 65 4.43 -6.98 7.12
CA SER A 65 5.54 -7.93 7.22
C SER A 65 6.91 -7.24 7.25
N TRP A 66 7.13 -6.27 6.36
CA TRP A 66 8.39 -5.54 6.28
C TRP A 66 8.65 -4.69 7.53
N LEU A 67 7.63 -3.98 8.03
CA LEU A 67 7.72 -3.11 9.20
C LEU A 67 8.17 -3.84 10.47
N HIS A 68 7.78 -5.11 10.62
CA HIS A 68 8.13 -5.92 11.78
C HIS A 68 9.10 -7.07 11.48
N ARG A 69 9.58 -7.18 10.23
CA ARG A 69 10.46 -8.27 9.76
C ARG A 69 9.92 -9.66 10.08
N ILE A 70 8.61 -9.83 9.92
CA ILE A 70 7.90 -11.09 10.10
C ILE A 70 7.17 -11.45 8.82
N ASP A 71 6.85 -12.73 8.61
CA ASP A 71 5.83 -13.10 7.63
C ASP A 71 4.46 -13.13 8.32
N ILE A 72 3.67 -12.06 8.14
CA ILE A 72 2.35 -11.94 8.78
C ILE A 72 1.33 -12.94 8.22
N VAL A 73 1.55 -13.46 7.00
CA VAL A 73 0.67 -14.46 6.40
C VAL A 73 0.95 -15.81 7.04
N ASP A 74 2.21 -16.20 7.16
CA ASP A 74 2.59 -17.43 7.86
C ASP A 74 2.18 -17.38 9.34
N ALA A 75 2.44 -16.25 10.01
CA ALA A 75 1.98 -16.03 11.37
C ALA A 75 0.45 -16.18 11.52
N ALA A 76 -0.32 -15.66 10.57
CA ALA A 76 -1.77 -15.83 10.56
C ALA A 76 -2.19 -17.29 10.36
N LEU A 77 -1.52 -18.02 9.47
CA LEU A 77 -1.76 -19.45 9.24
C LEU A 77 -1.43 -20.29 10.47
N GLU A 78 -0.30 -20.00 11.14
CA GLU A 78 0.07 -20.64 12.40
C GLU A 78 -1.02 -20.43 13.45
N GLN A 79 -1.51 -19.20 13.63
CA GLN A 79 -2.59 -18.92 14.59
C GLN A 79 -3.88 -19.67 14.28
N TYR A 80 -4.24 -19.85 13.01
CA TYR A 80 -5.42 -20.65 12.64
C TYR A 80 -5.27 -22.14 12.95
N LEU A 81 -4.05 -22.67 12.86
CA LEU A 81 -3.74 -24.08 13.09
C LEU A 81 -3.35 -24.37 14.55
N ASP A 82 -3.10 -23.32 15.33
CA ASP A 82 -2.62 -23.41 16.70
C ASP A 82 -3.64 -24.09 17.62
N ASP A 83 -3.19 -25.16 18.30
CA ASP A 83 -3.92 -25.84 19.36
C ASP A 83 -3.77 -25.13 20.73
N GLY A 84 -2.97 -24.06 20.80
CA GLY A 84 -2.66 -23.27 21.98
C GLY A 84 -1.23 -23.43 22.48
N SER A 85 -0.35 -24.02 21.67
CA SER A 85 1.06 -24.24 21.99
C SER A 85 2.00 -23.22 21.35
N SER A 86 1.50 -22.40 20.42
CA SER A 86 2.31 -21.42 19.70
C SER A 86 2.84 -20.31 20.60
N ALA A 87 4.10 -19.93 20.39
CA ALA A 87 4.69 -18.79 21.07
C ALA A 87 4.01 -17.48 20.63
N PRO A 88 3.93 -16.46 21.50
CA PRO A 88 3.44 -15.15 21.11
C PRO A 88 4.28 -14.54 19.98
N LEU A 89 3.59 -13.90 19.04
CA LEU A 89 4.19 -13.11 17.97
C LEU A 89 5.11 -12.03 18.56
N ARG A 90 6.37 -12.01 18.13
CA ARG A 90 7.36 -10.99 18.50
C ARG A 90 7.42 -9.92 17.42
N LEU A 91 7.02 -8.71 17.77
CA LEU A 91 7.03 -7.56 16.87
C LEU A 91 8.34 -6.77 17.04
N ASP A 92 8.99 -6.41 15.93
CA ASP A 92 10.17 -5.53 15.93
C ASP A 92 9.73 -4.05 15.97
N TRP A 93 9.38 -3.56 17.16
CA TRP A 93 8.99 -2.16 17.36
C TRP A 93 10.14 -1.18 17.12
N ALA A 94 11.37 -1.60 17.40
CA ALA A 94 12.54 -0.78 17.13
C ALA A 94 12.70 -0.51 15.62
N HIS A 95 12.46 -1.51 14.77
CA HIS A 95 12.43 -1.30 13.32
C HIS A 95 11.23 -0.45 12.90
N TYR A 96 10.03 -0.74 13.42
CA TYR A 96 8.80 0.02 13.15
C TYR A 96 9.00 1.53 13.39
N ASP A 97 9.60 1.92 14.51
CA ASP A 97 9.80 3.32 14.89
C ASP A 97 11.03 3.97 14.25
N SER A 98 11.94 3.18 13.69
CA SER A 98 13.20 3.68 13.12
C SER A 98 12.99 4.58 11.90
N GLN A 99 11.83 4.51 11.24
CA GLN A 99 11.54 5.21 9.99
C GLN A 99 10.04 5.55 9.88
N VAL A 100 9.72 6.60 9.14
CA VAL A 100 8.35 6.86 8.67
C VAL A 100 8.18 6.16 7.34
N ALA A 101 7.31 5.17 7.29
CA ALA A 101 6.98 4.42 6.10
C ALA A 101 5.52 4.70 5.68
N GLY A 102 5.27 4.73 4.38
CA GLY A 102 3.91 4.95 3.91
C GLY A 102 3.70 4.73 2.42
N GLN A 103 2.44 4.77 2.01
CA GLN A 103 2.03 4.66 0.63
C GLN A 103 1.75 6.03 0.01
N VAL A 104 2.30 6.21 -1.18
CA VAL A 104 2.13 7.38 -2.02
C VAL A 104 1.26 6.98 -3.20
N GLN A 105 0.12 7.65 -3.36
CA GLN A 105 -0.88 7.27 -4.35
C GLN A 105 -0.98 8.30 -5.48
N GLY A 106 -1.23 7.78 -6.68
CA GLY A 106 -1.49 8.55 -7.88
C GLY A 106 -2.95 8.97 -8.00
N VAL A 107 -3.19 10.28 -7.96
CA VAL A 107 -4.51 10.88 -8.18
C VAL A 107 -4.70 11.15 -9.66
N CYS A 108 -5.89 10.82 -10.17
CA CYS A 108 -6.35 11.16 -11.52
C CYS A 108 -7.65 11.97 -11.39
N ASP A 109 -7.83 12.96 -12.26
CA ASP A 109 -9.01 13.83 -12.33
C ASP A 109 -9.91 13.52 -13.55
N ARG A 110 -9.56 12.49 -14.31
CA ARG A 110 -10.16 12.17 -15.61
C ARG A 110 -10.46 10.69 -15.78
N VAL A 111 -11.41 10.42 -16.67
CA VAL A 111 -11.72 9.07 -17.14
C VAL A 111 -11.07 8.83 -18.48
N GLY A 112 -10.40 7.69 -18.63
CA GLY A 112 -9.79 7.37 -19.91
C GLY A 112 -8.98 6.09 -19.93
N ARG A 113 -8.28 5.87 -21.05
CA ARG A 113 -7.32 4.77 -21.22
C ARG A 113 -5.91 5.32 -21.38
N VAL A 114 -5.00 4.88 -20.52
CA VAL A 114 -3.60 5.31 -20.54
C VAL A 114 -2.98 4.96 -21.88
N VAL A 115 -2.41 5.94 -22.57
CA VAL A 115 -1.65 5.73 -23.82
C VAL A 115 -0.16 5.97 -23.64
N ARG A 116 0.22 6.71 -22.58
CA ARG A 116 1.62 6.97 -22.25
C ARG A 116 1.83 7.06 -20.75
N VAL A 117 2.92 6.47 -20.28
CA VAL A 117 3.40 6.56 -18.89
C VAL A 117 4.80 7.14 -18.91
N ARG A 118 5.08 8.14 -18.08
CA ARG A 118 6.39 8.79 -17.95
C ARG A 118 6.80 8.89 -16.48
N GLY A 119 8.10 8.97 -16.27
CA GLY A 119 8.69 9.32 -14.98
C GLY A 119 8.71 8.20 -13.94
N LEU A 120 8.49 6.94 -14.33
CA LEU A 120 8.63 5.80 -13.43
C LEU A 120 10.06 5.68 -12.88
N ASP A 121 11.08 5.83 -13.73
CA ASP A 121 12.48 5.74 -13.29
C ASP A 121 12.86 6.93 -12.40
N ARG A 122 12.33 8.12 -12.69
CA ARG A 122 12.52 9.31 -11.85
C ARG A 122 11.86 9.15 -10.49
N ALA A 123 10.66 8.57 -10.44
CA ALA A 123 9.98 8.26 -9.19
C ALA A 123 10.74 7.21 -8.38
N ALA A 124 11.24 6.16 -9.04
CA ALA A 124 12.05 5.12 -8.40
C ALA A 124 13.43 5.62 -7.91
N ALA A 125 13.93 6.72 -8.48
CA ALA A 125 15.17 7.36 -8.06
C ALA A 125 14.99 8.37 -6.89
N VAL A 126 13.76 8.61 -6.43
CA VAL A 126 13.53 9.45 -5.25
C VAL A 126 14.13 8.75 -4.02
N PRO A 127 14.94 9.44 -3.18
CA PRO A 127 15.44 8.86 -1.95
C PRO A 127 14.30 8.28 -1.11
N GLY A 128 14.50 7.08 -0.54
CA GLY A 128 13.46 6.42 0.24
C GLY A 128 12.38 5.69 -0.57
N PHE A 129 12.42 5.72 -1.91
CA PHE A 129 11.57 4.85 -2.71
C PHE A 129 11.88 3.38 -2.41
N LEU A 130 10.89 2.63 -1.91
CA LEU A 130 11.05 1.23 -1.55
C LEU A 130 10.68 0.32 -2.73
N ARG A 131 9.46 0.48 -3.24
CA ARG A 131 8.93 -0.30 -4.36
C ARG A 131 7.61 0.26 -4.87
N TRP A 132 7.23 -0.17 -6.06
CA TRP A 132 5.85 -0.03 -6.53
C TRP A 132 4.94 -1.06 -5.85
N GLY A 133 3.75 -0.65 -5.44
CA GLY A 133 2.68 -1.58 -5.11
C GLY A 133 1.71 -1.77 -6.29
N ARG A 134 1.50 -0.72 -7.08
CA ARG A 134 0.85 -0.79 -8.41
C ARG A 134 1.58 0.09 -9.40
N VAL A 135 2.24 -0.52 -10.39
CA VAL A 135 2.87 0.20 -11.51
C VAL A 135 1.79 0.55 -12.56
N PRO A 136 1.64 1.82 -12.96
CA PRO A 136 0.72 2.17 -14.04
C PRO A 136 1.30 1.72 -15.38
N ALA A 137 0.43 1.27 -16.28
CA ALA A 137 0.82 0.81 -17.60
C ALA A 137 -0.06 1.43 -18.69
N VAL A 138 0.51 1.57 -19.89
CA VAL A 138 -0.27 1.82 -21.11
C VAL A 138 -1.39 0.78 -21.19
N GLY A 139 -2.56 1.19 -21.64
CA GLY A 139 -3.78 0.39 -21.75
C GLY A 139 -4.62 0.30 -20.46
N ASP A 140 -4.08 0.70 -19.31
CA ASP A 140 -4.88 0.74 -18.07
C ASP A 140 -6.03 1.72 -18.19
N ARG A 141 -7.17 1.35 -17.60
CA ARG A 141 -8.28 2.29 -17.41
C ARG A 141 -7.94 3.17 -16.21
N VAL A 142 -8.09 4.47 -16.38
CA VAL A 142 -8.07 5.45 -15.29
C VAL A 142 -9.45 6.06 -15.17
N VAL A 143 -9.83 6.42 -13.95
CA VAL A 143 -11.06 7.13 -13.61
C VAL A 143 -10.67 8.29 -12.70
N ALA A 144 -11.59 9.24 -12.52
CA ALA A 144 -11.42 10.25 -11.49
C ALA A 144 -11.30 9.56 -10.12
N THR A 145 -10.26 9.91 -9.37
CA THR A 145 -9.99 9.37 -8.04
C THR A 145 -10.89 10.07 -7.03
N ILE A 146 -12.09 9.52 -6.86
CA ILE A 146 -13.05 9.91 -5.82
C ILE A 146 -13.02 8.97 -4.61
N ASP A 147 -12.44 7.78 -4.77
CA ASP A 147 -12.25 6.75 -3.75
C ASP A 147 -11.00 5.90 -4.06
N VAL A 148 -10.72 4.91 -3.21
CA VAL A 148 -9.55 4.03 -3.33
C VAL A 148 -9.53 3.16 -4.60
N SER A 149 -10.69 2.85 -5.19
CA SER A 149 -10.78 2.09 -6.44
C SER A 149 -10.28 2.90 -7.65
N GLY A 150 -10.33 4.23 -7.54
CA GLY A 150 -9.84 5.17 -8.55
C GLY A 150 -8.34 5.46 -8.50
N ILE A 151 -7.59 4.87 -7.57
CA ILE A 151 -6.14 5.08 -7.46
C ILE A 151 -5.43 4.44 -8.66
N ALA A 152 -4.80 5.24 -9.51
CA ALA A 152 -4.20 4.77 -10.76
C ALA A 152 -2.90 3.97 -10.55
N TRP A 153 -2.14 4.33 -9.52
CA TRP A 153 -0.88 3.71 -9.12
C TRP A 153 -0.58 4.01 -7.66
N HIS A 154 0.27 3.20 -7.03
CA HIS A 154 0.83 3.54 -5.72
C HIS A 154 2.23 2.97 -5.55
N ALA A 155 3.02 3.66 -4.74
CA ALA A 155 4.38 3.28 -4.36
C ALA A 155 4.54 3.35 -2.84
N MET A 156 5.51 2.61 -2.31
CA MET A 156 5.91 2.65 -0.92
C MET A 156 7.17 3.52 -0.78
N VAL A 157 7.14 4.44 0.18
CA VAL A 157 8.23 5.38 0.47
C VAL A 157 8.54 5.35 1.96
N VAL A 158 9.83 5.41 2.28
CA VAL A 158 10.36 5.47 3.65
C VAL A 158 11.22 6.70 3.84
N ALA A 159 11.16 7.31 5.02
CA ALA A 159 11.88 8.52 5.36
C ALA A 159 12.32 8.49 6.83
N PRO A 160 13.33 9.28 7.23
CA PRO A 160 13.73 9.38 8.64
C PRO A 160 12.68 10.07 9.52
N ASP A 161 11.85 10.95 8.95
CA ASP A 161 10.85 11.73 9.65
C ASP A 161 9.66 12.09 8.73
N VAL A 162 8.60 12.63 9.33
CA VAL A 162 7.34 12.94 8.64
C VAL A 162 7.53 14.04 7.60
N ALA A 163 8.35 15.06 7.88
CA ALA A 163 8.58 16.16 6.95
C ALA A 163 9.26 15.66 5.66
N ARG A 164 10.32 14.85 5.80
CA ARG A 164 11.00 14.19 4.69
C ARG A 164 10.09 13.23 3.94
N TRP A 165 9.23 12.52 4.65
CA TRP A 165 8.25 11.64 4.02
C TRP A 165 7.31 12.42 3.08
N HIS A 166 6.78 13.56 3.51
CA HIS A 166 5.92 14.40 2.66
C HIS A 166 6.67 14.96 1.44
N GLU A 167 7.92 15.42 1.62
CA GLU A 167 8.76 15.89 0.51
C GLU A 167 8.99 14.78 -0.54
N GLN A 168 9.37 13.59 -0.10
CA GLN A 168 9.60 12.44 -0.98
C GLN A 168 8.31 11.96 -1.63
N ALA A 169 7.20 11.93 -0.89
CA ALA A 169 5.89 11.58 -1.43
C ALA A 169 5.44 12.57 -2.52
N ALA A 170 5.66 13.87 -2.30
CA ALA A 170 5.40 14.89 -3.30
C ALA A 170 6.29 14.72 -4.54
N ALA A 171 7.59 14.41 -4.35
CA ALA A 171 8.51 14.17 -5.45
C ALA A 171 8.11 12.94 -6.30
N VAL A 172 7.73 11.83 -5.68
CA VAL A 172 7.22 10.63 -6.36
C VAL A 172 5.97 10.95 -7.17
N ARG A 173 4.99 11.66 -6.57
CA ARG A 173 3.77 12.12 -7.28
C ARG A 173 4.08 13.05 -8.45
N ALA A 174 5.00 14.00 -8.26
CA ALA A 174 5.37 14.95 -9.30
C ALA A 174 6.03 14.26 -10.50
N ALA A 175 6.83 13.21 -10.26
CA ALA A 175 7.55 12.48 -11.29
C ALA A 175 6.62 11.68 -12.23
N VAL A 176 5.62 10.98 -11.70
CA VAL A 176 4.76 10.10 -12.51
C VAL A 176 3.75 10.91 -13.30
N LYS A 177 3.79 10.80 -14.64
CA LYS A 177 2.80 11.40 -15.54
C LYS A 177 2.12 10.33 -16.37
N LEU A 178 0.79 10.33 -16.34
CA LEU A 178 -0.06 9.51 -17.20
C LEU A 178 -0.69 10.41 -18.25
N ASP A 179 -0.66 9.99 -19.52
CA ASP A 179 -1.57 10.54 -20.52
C ASP A 179 -2.61 9.48 -20.82
N ALA A 180 -3.88 9.87 -20.79
CA ALA A 180 -5.00 9.01 -21.08
C ALA A 180 -5.88 9.65 -22.15
N LEU A 181 -6.38 8.81 -23.05
CA LEU A 181 -7.42 9.17 -23.99
C LEU A 181 -8.80 9.06 -23.36
N GLU A 182 -9.66 10.01 -23.67
CA GLU A 182 -11.06 10.00 -23.28
C GLU A 182 -11.85 8.89 -23.99
N PRO A 183 -12.99 8.46 -23.42
CA PRO A 183 -13.88 7.51 -24.09
C PRO A 183 -14.27 7.98 -25.50
N GLY A 184 -13.98 7.15 -26.52
CA GLY A 184 -14.31 7.43 -27.92
C GLY A 184 -13.12 7.88 -28.78
N GLU A 185 -12.03 8.32 -28.17
CA GLU A 185 -10.80 8.65 -28.88
C GLU A 185 -10.02 7.38 -29.31
N ARG A 186 -9.33 7.45 -30.46
CA ARG A 186 -8.55 6.32 -31.01
C ARG A 186 -7.04 6.55 -30.87
N HIS A 187 -6.30 5.50 -30.48
CA HIS A 187 -4.83 5.50 -30.48
C HIS A 187 -4.26 4.26 -31.15
N PRO A 188 -3.26 4.37 -32.05
CA PRO A 188 -2.64 3.21 -32.71
C PRO A 188 -2.09 2.15 -31.74
N LEU A 189 -1.46 2.58 -30.63
CA LEU A 189 -0.92 1.65 -29.62
C LEU A 189 -2.01 0.83 -28.90
N LEU A 190 -3.23 1.36 -28.79
CA LEU A 190 -4.34 0.63 -28.17
C LEU A 190 -4.92 -0.39 -29.15
N THR A 191 -4.99 -0.04 -30.44
CA THR A 191 -5.42 -0.92 -31.53
C THR A 191 -4.47 -2.11 -31.72
N LEU A 192 -3.15 -1.91 -31.58
CA LEU A 192 -2.17 -3.01 -31.65
C LEU A 192 -2.32 -4.01 -30.50
N ARG A 193 -2.73 -3.55 -29.31
CA ARG A 193 -2.91 -4.40 -28.13
C ARG A 193 -4.16 -5.29 -28.21
N THR A 194 -5.22 -4.84 -28.89
CA THR A 194 -6.38 -5.69 -29.20
C THR A 194 -6.03 -6.81 -30.18
N LEU A 195 -4.99 -6.64 -31.00
CA LEU A 195 -4.57 -7.61 -32.02
C LEU A 195 -3.52 -8.61 -31.51
N ALA A 196 -2.79 -8.33 -30.42
CA ALA A 196 -1.75 -9.22 -29.87
C ALA A 196 -1.76 -9.31 -28.32
N PRO A 197 -2.84 -9.81 -27.69
CA PRO A 197 -2.99 -9.83 -26.23
C PRO A 197 -1.93 -10.69 -25.50
N ALA A 198 -1.36 -11.72 -26.15
CA ALA A 198 -0.35 -12.60 -25.55
C ALA A 198 1.00 -11.88 -25.33
N THR A 199 1.45 -11.09 -26.31
CA THR A 199 2.73 -10.35 -26.28
C THR A 199 2.74 -9.29 -25.17
N VAL A 200 1.60 -8.62 -24.97
CA VAL A 200 1.46 -7.61 -23.90
C VAL A 200 1.41 -8.25 -22.51
N ARG A 201 0.88 -9.48 -22.39
CA ARG A 201 0.89 -10.24 -21.14
C ARG A 201 2.32 -10.67 -20.75
N ALA A 202 3.15 -11.03 -21.73
CA ALA A 202 4.56 -11.36 -21.50
C ALA A 202 5.39 -10.14 -21.05
N LEU A 203 5.17 -8.96 -21.65
CA LEU A 203 5.82 -7.70 -21.24
C LEU A 203 5.45 -7.27 -19.81
N ARG A 204 4.23 -7.60 -19.35
CA ARG A 204 3.84 -7.37 -17.95
C ARG A 204 4.59 -8.28 -16.99
N ARG A 205 4.71 -9.58 -17.28
CA ARG A 205 5.44 -10.54 -16.44
C ARG A 205 6.92 -10.18 -16.28
N GLY A 206 7.55 -9.62 -17.31
CA GLY A 206 8.93 -9.12 -17.23
C GLY A 206 9.12 -7.93 -16.28
N ARG A 207 8.06 -7.12 -16.04
CA ARG A 207 8.07 -6.01 -15.08
C ARG A 207 7.58 -6.41 -13.67
N THR A 208 6.85 -7.51 -13.56
CA THR A 208 6.45 -8.12 -12.28
C THR A 208 7.65 -8.70 -11.53
N LEU A 209 8.77 -8.99 -12.20
CA LEU A 209 9.98 -9.55 -11.56
C LEU A 209 10.79 -8.55 -10.71
N LEU A 210 10.35 -7.30 -10.58
CA LEU A 210 10.85 -6.34 -9.59
C LEU A 210 10.02 -6.38 -8.29
N PHE A 211 9.58 -7.56 -7.87
CA PHE A 211 9.31 -7.82 -6.46
C PHE A 211 10.64 -8.25 -5.85
N MET A 212 11.35 -7.32 -5.21
CA MET A 212 12.32 -7.76 -4.20
C MET A 212 11.53 -8.58 -3.19
N ARG A 213 11.79 -9.89 -3.13
CA ARG A 213 11.59 -10.63 -1.88
C ARG A 213 12.30 -9.81 -0.81
N PRO A 214 11.65 -9.46 0.31
CA PRO A 214 12.42 -9.07 1.48
C PRO A 214 13.34 -10.25 1.74
N THR A 215 14.64 -10.08 1.58
CA THR A 215 15.59 -10.96 2.24
C THR A 215 15.38 -10.68 3.72
N LEU A 216 14.58 -11.53 4.38
CA LEU A 216 14.63 -11.61 5.83
C LEU A 216 16.09 -11.92 6.18
N PRO A 217 16.69 -11.22 7.17
CA PRO A 217 18.01 -11.61 7.64
C PRO A 217 17.94 -13.07 8.12
N ASP A 218 18.95 -13.87 7.77
CA ASP A 218 19.08 -15.22 8.29
C ASP A 218 19.05 -15.15 9.82
N SER A 219 18.15 -15.97 10.40
CA SER A 219 17.91 -16.13 11.83
C SER A 219 19.17 -16.49 12.62
#